data_AF-A0A935I5Y2-F1
#
_entry.id   AF-A0A935I5Y2-F1
#
_cell.length_a   1.000
_cell.length_b   1.000
_cell.length_c   1.000
_cell.angle_alpha   90.00
_cell.angle_beta   90.00
_cell.angle_gamma   90.00
#
_symmetry.space_group_name_H-M   'P 1'
#
loop_
_entity.id
_entity.type
_entity.pdbx_description
1 polymer ?
#
loop_
_entity_poly.entity_id
_entity_poly.type
_entity_poly.pdbx_seq_one_letter_code
_entity_poly.pdbx_strand_id
1 'polypeptide(L)'
;MPLTSHYHILLSALLCILACSSLQKWQPLDTDLVNVQHHHPDIKIQDLKTGYKLYIEKCSGCHALHHPSEYSITQWDSILPEMFSQAKINNPNEKLFIKQYLYSKTKSQN
;
A
#
# COMPACT_ATOMS: atom_id res chain seq x y z
N MET A 1 -8.97 23.73 44.91
CA MET A 1 -8.67 22.35 44.46
C MET A 1 -8.72 22.32 42.93
N PRO A 2 -7.58 22.35 42.22
CA PRO A 2 -7.54 22.45 40.76
C PRO A 2 -7.54 21.05 40.13
N LEU A 3 -8.63 20.29 40.29
CA LEU A 3 -8.71 18.92 39.76
C LEU A 3 -9.30 18.86 38.34
N THR A 4 -9.95 19.93 37.86
CA THR A 4 -10.63 19.98 36.55
C THR A 4 -9.68 20.29 35.40
N SER A 5 -8.58 21.03 35.64
CA SER A 5 -7.63 21.42 34.58
C SER A 5 -6.86 20.22 33.99
N HIS A 6 -6.55 19.22 34.82
CA HIS A 6 -5.88 17.99 34.35
C HIS A 6 -6.85 17.09 33.59
N TYR A 7 -8.13 17.09 33.96
CA TYR A 7 -9.16 16.29 33.31
C TYR A 7 -9.41 16.75 31.87
N HIS A 8 -9.39 18.06 31.60
CA HIS A 8 -9.49 18.60 30.24
C HIS A 8 -8.27 18.26 29.38
N ILE A 9 -7.06 18.31 29.94
CA ILE A 9 -5.81 17.94 29.25
C ILE A 9 -5.81 16.43 28.92
N LEU A 10 -6.22 15.59 29.86
CA LEU A 10 -6.35 14.14 29.66
C LEU A 10 -7.45 13.78 28.65
N LEU A 11 -8.58 14.49 28.67
CA LEU A 11 -9.68 14.29 27.72
C LEU A 11 -9.29 14.72 26.29
N SER A 12 -8.53 15.82 26.14
CA SER A 12 -8.02 16.25 24.83
C SER A 12 -6.96 15.29 24.26
N ALA A 13 -6.09 14.73 25.12
CA ALA A 13 -5.07 13.77 24.69
C ALA A 13 -5.69 12.45 24.21
N LEU A 14 -6.81 12.03 24.81
CA LEU A 14 -7.53 10.82 24.42
C LEU A 14 -8.21 10.94 23.04
N LEU A 15 -8.57 12.15 22.60
CA LEU A 15 -9.20 12.38 21.29
C LEU A 15 -8.22 12.26 20.11
N CYS A 16 -6.94 12.56 20.33
CA CYS A 16 -5.92 12.53 19.27
C CYS A 16 -5.47 11.11 18.86
N ILE A 17 -5.63 10.10 19.73
CA ILE A 17 -5.15 8.73 19.48
C ILE A 17 -6.07 7.89 18.58
N LEU A 18 -7.31 8.32 18.32
CA LEU A 18 -8.25 7.59 17.45
C LEU A 18 -8.12 7.93 15.95
N ALA A 19 -7.31 8.94 15.59
CA ALA A 19 -7.19 9.41 14.21
C ALA A 19 -6.18 8.61 13.36
N CYS A 20 -5.36 7.74 13.96
CA CYS A 20 -4.29 7.03 13.25
C CYS A 20 -4.73 5.75 12.51
N SER A 21 -5.99 5.32 12.61
CA SER A 21 -6.43 4.01 12.09
C SER A 21 -6.70 3.96 10.58
N SER A 22 -6.75 5.10 9.88
CA SER A 22 -7.15 5.17 8.46
C SER A 22 -6.03 4.76 7.48
N LEU A 23 -4.76 4.86 7.88
CA LEU A 23 -3.60 4.53 7.01
C LEU A 23 -3.27 3.03 6.95
N GLN A 24 -3.89 2.22 7.81
CA GLN A 24 -3.55 0.81 7.95
C GLN A 24 -4.22 -0.08 6.89
N LYS A 25 -5.30 0.38 6.24
CA LYS A 25 -6.17 -0.47 5.42
C LYS A 25 -5.49 -1.11 4.20
N TRP A 26 -4.44 -0.49 3.67
CA TRP A 26 -3.79 -0.95 2.42
C TRP A 26 -2.34 -1.40 2.59
N GLN A 27 -1.87 -1.46 3.84
CA GLN A 27 -0.57 -2.05 4.13
C GLN A 27 -0.59 -3.57 3.85
N PRO A 28 0.49 -4.13 3.30
CA PRO A 28 0.64 -5.57 3.15
C PRO A 28 0.71 -6.28 4.50
N LEU A 29 -0.03 -7.39 4.58
CA LEU A 29 -0.12 -8.34 5.68
C LEU A 29 0.34 -9.72 5.19
N ASP A 30 0.62 -10.64 6.11
CA ASP A 30 1.10 -11.98 5.76
C ASP A 30 0.10 -12.77 4.91
N THR A 31 -1.20 -12.48 5.02
CA THR A 31 -2.23 -13.08 4.17
C THR A 31 -2.10 -12.67 2.70
N ASP A 32 -1.58 -11.48 2.42
CA ASP A 32 -1.36 -11.02 1.04
C ASP A 32 -0.15 -11.73 0.40
N LEU A 33 0.82 -12.15 1.23
CA LEU A 33 2.00 -12.87 0.76
C LEU A 33 1.63 -14.23 0.17
N VAL A 34 0.64 -14.92 0.74
CA VAL A 34 0.15 -16.21 0.25
C VAL A 34 -0.30 -16.12 -1.22
N ASN A 35 -0.93 -15.00 -1.62
CA ASN A 35 -1.43 -14.81 -2.98
C ASN A 35 -0.30 -14.66 -4.02
N VAL A 36 0.86 -14.17 -3.60
CA VAL A 36 2.01 -13.91 -4.49
C VAL A 36 2.98 -15.09 -4.51
N GLN A 37 3.16 -15.75 -3.38
CA GLN A 37 4.24 -16.72 -3.20
C GLN A 37 4.06 -18.00 -4.02
N HIS A 38 2.84 -18.32 -4.46
CA HIS A 38 2.59 -19.44 -5.38
C HIS A 38 3.32 -19.27 -6.73
N HIS A 39 3.49 -18.03 -7.21
CA HIS A 39 4.14 -17.73 -8.48
C HIS A 39 5.53 -17.11 -8.30
N HIS A 40 5.81 -16.52 -7.14
CA HIS A 40 7.07 -15.87 -6.82
C HIS A 40 7.58 -16.32 -5.44
N PRO A 41 8.18 -17.51 -5.32
CA PRO A 41 8.55 -18.10 -4.03
C PRO A 41 9.56 -17.27 -3.23
N ASP A 42 10.37 -16.45 -3.91
CA ASP A 42 11.43 -15.65 -3.30
C ASP A 42 10.94 -14.33 -2.70
N ILE A 43 9.71 -13.90 -3.00
CA ILE A 43 9.14 -12.66 -2.47
C ILE A 43 8.85 -12.82 -0.98
N LYS A 44 9.24 -11.82 -0.20
CA LYS A 44 9.00 -11.74 1.24
C LYS A 44 8.00 -10.63 1.56
N ILE A 45 7.38 -10.70 2.74
CA ILE A 45 6.49 -9.63 3.21
C ILE A 45 7.17 -8.24 3.21
N GLN A 46 8.49 -8.20 3.43
CA GLN A 46 9.26 -6.97 3.38
C GLN A 46 9.34 -6.35 1.98
N ASP A 47 9.34 -7.18 0.93
CA ASP A 47 9.33 -6.73 -0.45
C ASP A 47 7.95 -6.14 -0.80
N LEU A 48 6.86 -6.75 -0.34
CA LEU A 48 5.51 -6.19 -0.49
C LEU A 48 5.38 -4.85 0.24
N LYS A 49 5.89 -4.75 1.48
CA LYS A 49 5.92 -3.48 2.23
C LYS A 49 6.74 -2.41 1.52
N THR A 50 7.84 -2.79 0.87
CA THR A 50 8.65 -1.89 0.04
C THR A 50 7.86 -1.45 -1.20
N GLY A 51 7.20 -2.38 -1.88
CA GLY A 51 6.32 -2.12 -3.02
C GLY A 51 5.17 -1.17 -2.69
N TYR A 52 4.53 -1.32 -1.52
CA TYR A 52 3.48 -0.41 -1.05
C TYR A 52 3.98 1.02 -0.90
N LYS A 53 5.14 1.21 -0.27
CA LYS A 53 5.74 2.55 -0.11
C LYS A 53 6.07 3.17 -1.46
N LEU A 54 6.72 2.40 -2.34
CA LEU A 54 7.04 2.83 -3.69
C LEU A 54 5.78 3.18 -4.51
N TYR A 55 4.71 2.40 -4.37
CA TYR A 55 3.44 2.66 -5.04
C TYR A 55 2.86 4.02 -4.61
N ILE A 56 2.81 4.27 -3.30
CA ILE A 56 2.33 5.56 -2.79
C ILE A 56 3.21 6.71 -3.27
N GLU A 57 4.52 6.58 -3.13
CA GLU A 57 5.46 7.68 -3.38
C GLU A 57 5.63 7.99 -4.87
N LYS A 58 5.62 6.98 -5.73
CA LYS A 58 5.94 7.12 -7.15
C LYS A 58 4.71 7.20 -8.05
N CYS A 59 3.60 6.55 -7.69
CA CYS A 59 2.41 6.50 -8.53
C CYS A 59 1.38 7.60 -8.21
N SER A 60 1.58 8.39 -7.14
CA SER A 60 0.69 9.51 -6.79
C SER A 60 1.10 10.85 -7.41
N GLY A 61 2.21 10.89 -8.16
CA GLY A 61 2.78 12.14 -8.66
C GLY A 61 2.02 12.79 -9.82
N CYS A 62 1.24 12.03 -10.58
CA CYS A 62 0.57 12.51 -11.80
C CYS A 62 -0.97 12.50 -11.69
N HIS A 63 -1.54 11.56 -10.92
CA HIS A 63 -2.97 11.43 -10.69
C HIS A 63 -3.22 10.74 -9.34
N ALA A 64 -4.48 10.65 -8.93
CA ALA A 64 -4.87 9.90 -7.74
C ALA A 64 -4.49 8.41 -7.91
N LEU A 65 -4.08 7.77 -6.81
CA LEU A 65 -3.74 6.35 -6.83
C LEU A 65 -4.97 5.50 -7.16
N HIS A 66 -4.82 4.64 -8.15
CA HIS A 66 -5.79 3.58 -8.41
C HIS A 66 -5.87 2.61 -7.24
N HIS A 67 -7.03 2.02 -7.06
CA HIS A 67 -7.18 1.01 -6.03
C HIS A 67 -6.54 -0.30 -6.51
N PRO A 68 -5.71 -1.01 -5.71
CA PRO A 68 -5.07 -2.24 -6.18
C PRO A 68 -6.04 -3.31 -6.69
N SER A 69 -7.26 -3.35 -6.13
CA SER A 69 -8.34 -4.26 -6.56
C SER A 69 -9.21 -3.72 -7.70
N GLU A 70 -8.92 -2.54 -8.25
CA GLU A 70 -9.65 -1.94 -9.38
C GLU A 70 -9.43 -2.72 -10.68
N TYR A 71 -8.23 -3.27 -10.83
CA TYR A 71 -7.81 -4.02 -12.00
C TYR A 71 -7.41 -5.45 -11.62
N SER A 72 -7.62 -6.38 -12.56
CA SER A 72 -7.08 -7.73 -12.50
C SER A 72 -5.58 -7.72 -12.76
N ILE A 73 -4.89 -8.83 -12.49
CA ILE A 73 -3.47 -9.03 -12.81
C ILE A 73 -3.19 -8.71 -14.28
N THR A 74 -4.00 -9.21 -15.21
CA THR A 74 -3.79 -9.02 -16.66
C THR A 74 -4.00 -7.58 -17.10
N GLN A 75 -4.94 -6.87 -16.47
CA GLN A 75 -5.15 -5.44 -16.71
C GLN A 75 -3.97 -4.63 -16.17
N TRP A 76 -3.48 -4.93 -14.96
CA TRP A 76 -2.28 -4.30 -14.42
C TRP A 76 -1.04 -4.56 -15.28
N ASP A 77 -0.84 -5.77 -15.79
CA ASP A 77 0.24 -6.10 -16.74
C ASP A 77 0.23 -5.22 -17.99
N SER A 78 -0.95 -4.80 -18.42
CA SER A 78 -1.13 -3.94 -19.60
C SER A 78 -0.92 -2.45 -19.27
N ILE A 79 -1.31 -1.99 -18.08
CA ILE A 79 -1.27 -0.58 -17.66
C ILE A 79 0.13 -0.16 -17.16
N LEU A 80 0.76 -1.01 -16.34
CA LEU A 80 1.99 -0.65 -15.63
C LEU A 80 3.17 -0.28 -16.53
N PRO A 81 3.39 -0.88 -17.72
CA PRO A 81 4.51 -0.48 -18.58
C PRO A 81 4.47 1.01 -18.98
N GLU A 82 3.29 1.51 -19.36
CA GLU A 82 3.11 2.92 -19.69
C GLU A 82 3.30 3.80 -18.45
N MET A 83 2.67 3.45 -17.33
CA MET A 83 2.76 4.23 -16.09
C MET A 83 4.18 4.30 -15.54
N PHE A 84 4.94 3.20 -15.59
CA PHE A 84 6.34 3.19 -15.18
C PHE A 84 7.21 4.08 -16.08
N SER A 85 6.92 4.13 -17.37
CA SER A 85 7.60 5.03 -18.31
C SER A 85 7.31 6.50 -17.96
N GLN A 86 6.03 6.85 -17.78
CA GLN A 86 5.61 8.22 -17.45
C GLN A 86 6.14 8.69 -16.09
N ALA A 87 6.11 7.81 -15.08
CA ALA A 87 6.64 8.07 -13.74
C ALA A 87 8.19 7.97 -13.66
N LYS A 88 8.87 7.66 -14.77
CA LYS A 88 10.34 7.52 -14.86
C LYS A 88 10.91 6.48 -13.87
N ILE A 89 10.15 5.44 -13.57
CA ILE A 89 10.58 4.33 -12.72
C ILE A 89 11.39 3.40 -13.61
N ASN A 90 12.71 3.41 -13.47
CA ASN A 90 13.62 2.64 -14.33
C ASN A 90 14.24 1.43 -13.63
N ASN A 91 14.32 1.45 -12.29
CA ASN A 91 14.92 0.37 -11.51
C ASN A 91 14.04 -0.90 -11.61
N PRO A 92 14.58 -2.04 -12.11
CA PRO A 92 13.82 -3.28 -12.22
C PRO A 92 13.25 -3.79 -10.88
N ASN A 93 13.97 -3.59 -9.78
CA ASN A 93 13.51 -4.02 -8.46
C ASN A 93 12.34 -3.16 -7.97
N GLU A 94 12.36 -1.85 -8.23
CA GLU A 94 11.22 -0.98 -7.89
C GLU A 94 9.97 -1.39 -8.68
N LYS A 95 10.12 -1.64 -9.99
CA LYS A 95 9.02 -2.14 -10.83
C LYS A 95 8.47 -3.46 -10.31
N LEU A 96 9.36 -4.39 -9.97
CA LEU A 96 8.98 -5.70 -9.43
C LEU A 96 8.19 -5.53 -8.13
N PHE A 97 8.70 -4.77 -7.16
CA PHE A 97 8.06 -4.63 -5.85
C PHE A 97 6.70 -3.93 -5.95
N ILE A 98 6.58 -2.86 -6.75
CA ILE A 98 5.28 -2.21 -7.00
C ILE A 98 4.30 -3.21 -7.60
N LYS A 99 4.73 -3.97 -8.62
CA LYS A 99 3.90 -4.97 -9.30
C LYS A 99 3.41 -6.05 -8.34
N GLN A 100 4.31 -6.62 -7.53
CA GLN A 100 3.95 -7.66 -6.56
C GLN A 100 3.01 -7.14 -5.46
N TYR A 101 3.21 -5.90 -5.01
CA TYR A 101 2.27 -5.26 -4.09
C TYR A 101 0.86 -5.18 -4.69
N LEU A 102 0.73 -4.68 -5.92
CA LEU A 102 -0.57 -4.57 -6.59
C LEU A 102 -1.22 -5.95 -6.73
N TYR A 103 -0.45 -6.96 -7.15
CA TYR A 103 -0.93 -8.32 -7.37
C TYR A 103 -1.46 -8.95 -6.09
N SER A 104 -0.74 -8.76 -4.98
CA SER A 104 -1.13 -9.25 -3.66
C SER A 104 -2.51 -8.76 -3.20
N LYS A 105 -2.98 -7.64 -3.77
CA LYS A 105 -4.24 -6.96 -3.44
C LYS A 105 -5.27 -6.94 -4.59
N THR A 106 -4.97 -7.57 -5.73
CA THR A 106 -5.92 -7.66 -6.84
C THR A 106 -7.14 -8.49 -6.45
N LYS A 107 -8.29 -8.21 -7.08
CA LYS A 107 -9.47 -9.04 -6.94
C LYS A 107 -9.17 -10.43 -7.51
N SER A 108 -9.47 -11.48 -6.74
CA SER A 108 -9.39 -12.87 -7.25
C SER A 108 -10.20 -12.96 -8.55
N GLN A 109 -9.59 -13.51 -9.59
CA GLN A 109 -10.29 -13.78 -10.85
C GLN A 109 -11.22 -14.98 -10.60
N ASN A 110 -12.47 -14.68 -10.23
CA ASN A 110 -13.57 -15.64 -10.26
C ASN A 110 -14.24 -15.60 -11.63
#